data_AF-A0A9X0UR35-F1
#
_entry.id   AF-A0A9X0UR35-F1
#
_cell.length_a   1.000
_cell.length_b   1.000
_cell.length_c   1.000
_cell.angle_alpha   90.00
_cell.angle_beta   90.00
_cell.angle_gamma   90.00
#
_symmetry.space_group_name_H-M   'P 1'
#
loop_
_entity.id
_entity.type
_entity.pdbx_description
1 polymer ?
#
loop_
_entity_poly.entity_id
_entity_poly.type
_entity_poly.pdbx_seq_one_letter_code
_entity_poly.pdbx_strand_id
1 'polypeptide(L)'
;MSGYQILNAAGALVIDSNYKGTYFRDTISYSGLTDIGYYDIKCQLGNSTDMGFVAARPVNDGSLKWFKPNEGARFFFAGQGDWMTANAGIVARTRSDIAVESGYKDVFNAAGELIWSAVMAAKIPRILGFFDIPANYDLDNAVYSQNIGTNTYLLSSALAYGNIFDDGGTNTGYSGIYFRFSGGVLQCQWVSKLQNTWASSFKPYGLRIPYAILPNLT
;
A
#
# COMPACT_ATOMS: atom_id res chain seq x y z
N MET A 1 28.21 6.81 15.58
CA MET A 1 28.72 7.86 14.65
C MET A 1 27.53 8.70 14.26
N SER A 2 27.31 9.84 14.93
CA SER A 2 26.18 10.73 14.62
C SER A 2 26.42 11.47 13.31
N GLY A 3 25.37 11.63 12.49
CA GLY A 3 25.42 12.37 11.22
C GLY A 3 25.91 11.57 10.01
N TYR A 4 26.03 10.24 10.09
CA TYR A 4 26.32 9.42 8.92
C TYR A 4 25.10 9.35 7.99
N GLN A 5 25.27 9.80 6.75
CA GLN A 5 24.23 9.79 5.74
C GLN A 5 24.75 9.15 4.45
N ILE A 6 23.93 8.30 3.83
CA ILE A 6 24.15 7.80 2.47
C ILE A 6 23.01 8.30 1.60
N LEU A 7 23.35 8.95 0.50
CA LEU A 7 22.41 9.37 -0.53
C LEU A 7 22.52 8.44 -1.74
N ASN A 8 21.42 8.29 -2.49
CA ASN A 8 21.46 7.61 -3.78
C ASN A 8 22.02 8.54 -4.88
N ALA A 9 22.18 8.01 -6.09
CA ALA A 9 22.69 8.75 -7.25
C ALA A 9 21.81 9.96 -7.66
N ALA A 10 20.56 10.02 -7.19
CA ALA A 10 19.63 11.13 -7.42
C ALA A 10 19.63 12.15 -6.26
N GLY A 11 20.52 12.00 -5.26
CA GLY A 11 20.60 12.90 -4.11
C GLY A 11 19.52 12.69 -3.04
N ALA A 12 18.77 11.58 -3.09
CA ALA A 12 17.81 11.23 -2.05
C ALA A 12 18.49 10.48 -0.90
N LEU A 13 18.17 10.85 0.35
CA LEU A 13 18.68 10.20 1.56
C LEU A 13 18.16 8.76 1.67
N VAL A 14 19.06 7.79 1.77
CA VAL A 14 18.76 6.35 1.84
C VAL A 14 19.05 5.79 3.23
N ILE A 15 20.14 6.23 3.85
CA ILE A 15 20.52 5.82 5.21
C ILE A 15 20.85 7.09 5.99
N ASP A 16 20.27 7.20 7.19
CA ASP A 16 20.60 8.23 8.16
C ASP A 16 20.84 7.57 9.51
N SER A 17 21.99 7.82 10.11
CA SER A 17 22.32 7.35 11.46
C SER A 17 21.35 7.82 12.56
N ASN A 18 20.54 8.85 12.29
CA ASN A 18 19.54 9.38 13.22
C ASN A 18 18.18 8.69 13.08
N TYR A 19 17.91 7.99 11.97
CA TYR A 19 16.60 7.40 11.69
C TYR A 19 16.71 5.93 11.30
N LYS A 20 16.02 5.10 12.07
CA LYS A 20 15.86 3.69 11.75
C LYS A 20 14.73 3.50 10.73
N GLY A 21 15.07 2.92 9.58
CA GLY A 21 14.10 2.54 8.56
C GLY A 21 13.17 1.40 9.02
N THR A 22 12.27 0.99 8.13
CA THR A 22 11.45 -0.22 8.35
C THR A 22 12.06 -1.41 7.62
N TYR A 23 12.05 -2.57 8.28
CA TYR A 23 12.59 -3.82 7.76
C TYR A 23 11.49 -4.84 7.58
N PHE A 24 11.63 -5.70 6.58
CA PHE A 24 10.77 -6.82 6.28
C PHE A 24 10.60 -7.72 7.50
N ARG A 25 9.33 -8.02 7.80
CA ARG A 25 8.92 -8.89 8.89
C ARG A 25 8.44 -10.23 8.35
N ASP A 26 7.37 -10.20 7.57
CA ASP A 26 6.72 -11.39 7.01
C ASP A 26 5.80 -11.03 5.83
N THR A 27 5.21 -12.06 5.23
CA THR A 27 4.19 -11.94 4.17
C THR A 27 2.89 -12.60 4.58
N ILE A 28 1.79 -12.08 4.05
CA ILE A 28 0.44 -12.60 4.22
C ILE A 28 -0.20 -12.68 2.84
N SER A 29 -0.69 -13.87 2.47
CA SER A 29 -1.36 -14.08 1.19
C SER A 29 -2.83 -13.66 1.28
N TYR A 30 -3.29 -12.84 0.35
CA TYR A 30 -4.70 -12.44 0.23
C TYR A 30 -5.40 -13.41 -0.74
N SER A 31 -5.48 -14.68 -0.33
CA SER A 31 -6.03 -15.78 -1.15
C SER A 31 -7.50 -16.08 -0.87
N GLY A 32 -7.90 -16.10 0.41
CA GLY A 32 -9.25 -16.41 0.85
C GLY A 32 -10.10 -15.17 1.12
N LEU A 33 -11.38 -15.26 0.79
CA LEU A 33 -12.37 -14.20 1.00
C LEU A 33 -13.55 -14.70 1.85
N THR A 34 -14.19 -13.78 2.56
CA THR A 34 -15.52 -13.93 3.17
C THR A 34 -16.50 -12.97 2.51
N ASP A 35 -17.80 -13.23 2.67
CA ASP A 35 -18.88 -12.31 2.26
C ASP A 35 -18.85 -11.94 0.77
N ILE A 36 -18.42 -12.88 -0.08
CA ILE A 36 -18.24 -12.62 -1.51
C ILE A 36 -19.55 -12.15 -2.14
N GLY A 37 -19.48 -11.02 -2.86
CA GLY A 37 -20.61 -10.44 -3.58
C GLY A 37 -21.64 -9.75 -2.70
N TYR A 38 -21.38 -9.60 -1.40
CA TYR A 38 -22.30 -8.92 -0.48
C TYR A 38 -22.49 -7.43 -0.84
N TYR A 39 -21.43 -6.75 -1.29
CA TYR A 39 -21.50 -5.37 -1.77
C TYR A 39 -21.34 -5.28 -3.30
N ASP A 40 -22.17 -4.47 -3.95
CA ASP A 40 -22.12 -4.17 -5.39
C ASP A 40 -21.69 -2.71 -5.63
N ILE A 41 -20.40 -2.47 -5.49
CA ILE A 41 -19.72 -1.21 -5.80
C ILE A 41 -19.43 -1.20 -7.30
N LYS A 42 -19.99 -0.24 -8.04
CA LYS A 42 -19.83 -0.09 -9.49
C LYS A 42 -19.01 1.14 -9.85
N CYS A 43 -18.14 1.00 -10.84
CA CYS A 43 -17.31 2.06 -11.37
C CYS A 43 -16.87 1.74 -12.82
N GLN A 44 -16.13 2.64 -13.45
CA GLN A 44 -15.62 2.43 -14.82
C GLN A 44 -14.59 1.27 -14.91
N LEU A 45 -14.04 0.84 -13.77
CA LEU A 45 -13.11 -0.29 -13.69
C LEU A 45 -13.79 -1.66 -13.52
N GLY A 46 -15.12 -1.68 -13.36
CA GLY A 46 -15.94 -2.88 -13.17
C GLY A 46 -16.89 -2.78 -11.97
N ASN A 47 -17.31 -3.93 -11.46
CA ASN A 47 -18.15 -4.04 -10.26
C ASN A 47 -17.44 -4.83 -9.16
N SER A 48 -18.05 -4.95 -7.97
CA SER A 48 -17.48 -5.72 -6.87
C SER A 48 -18.25 -6.99 -6.52
N THR A 49 -19.09 -7.50 -7.43
CA THR A 49 -19.95 -8.66 -7.17
C THR A 49 -19.19 -9.98 -6.98
N ASP A 50 -17.93 -10.03 -7.38
CA ASP A 50 -17.01 -11.16 -7.17
C ASP A 50 -15.90 -10.85 -6.15
N MET A 51 -16.03 -9.73 -5.43
CA MET A 51 -15.10 -9.33 -4.37
C MET A 51 -15.68 -9.69 -2.99
N GLY A 52 -14.80 -9.80 -2.01
CA GLY A 52 -15.14 -10.13 -0.62
C GLY A 52 -14.12 -9.54 0.35
N PHE A 53 -14.37 -9.67 1.66
CA PHE A 53 -13.39 -9.28 2.66
C PHE A 53 -12.28 -10.31 2.73
N VAL A 54 -11.02 -9.86 2.77
CA VAL A 54 -9.87 -10.75 2.94
C VAL A 54 -9.97 -11.45 4.30
N ALA A 55 -9.91 -12.79 4.30
CA ALA A 55 -10.03 -13.59 5.52
C ALA A 55 -8.78 -13.50 6.42
N ALA A 56 -7.59 -13.53 5.82
CA ALA A 56 -6.31 -13.47 6.53
C ALA A 56 -5.81 -12.03 6.63
N ARG A 57 -6.20 -11.33 7.69
CA ARG A 57 -5.91 -9.90 7.85
C ARG A 57 -4.63 -9.68 8.64
N PRO A 58 -3.76 -8.73 8.22
CA PRO A 58 -2.62 -8.29 9.00
C PRO A 58 -3.04 -7.83 10.40
N VAL A 59 -2.30 -8.27 11.41
CA VAL A 59 -2.44 -7.73 12.77
C VAL A 59 -2.09 -6.24 12.75
N ASN A 60 -2.90 -5.42 13.41
CA ASN A 60 -2.62 -4.00 13.59
C ASN A 60 -1.55 -3.80 14.69
N ASP A 61 -0.28 -3.93 14.31
CA ASP A 61 0.87 -3.92 15.23
C ASP A 61 1.89 -2.81 14.91
N GLY A 62 1.44 -1.77 14.21
CA GLY A 62 2.28 -0.66 13.74
C GLY A 62 3.12 -0.98 12.50
N SER A 63 2.97 -2.17 11.90
CA SER A 63 3.65 -2.49 10.64
C SER A 63 3.09 -1.67 9.47
N LEU A 64 3.97 -1.24 8.57
CA LEU A 64 3.60 -0.75 7.26
C LEU A 64 3.21 -1.93 6.35
N LYS A 65 2.10 -1.78 5.63
CA LYS A 65 1.58 -2.75 4.68
C LYS A 65 2.00 -2.38 3.27
N TRP A 66 2.67 -3.31 2.61
CA TRP A 66 3.10 -3.24 1.22
C TRP A 66 2.30 -4.29 0.44
N PHE A 67 1.38 -3.87 -0.41
CA PHE A 67 0.54 -4.78 -1.18
C PHE A 67 1.07 -4.96 -2.60
N LYS A 68 1.35 -6.20 -3.00
CA LYS A 68 1.68 -6.58 -4.37
C LYS A 68 0.43 -7.20 -5.01
N PRO A 69 -0.26 -6.51 -5.92
CA PRO A 69 -1.41 -7.07 -6.63
C PRO A 69 -0.96 -8.16 -7.62
N ASN A 70 -1.78 -9.19 -7.76
CA ASN A 70 -1.67 -10.16 -8.85
C ASN A 70 -2.34 -9.61 -10.12
N GLU A 71 -2.03 -10.21 -11.27
CA GLU A 71 -2.64 -9.83 -12.54
C GLU A 71 -4.17 -9.94 -12.49
N GLY A 72 -4.87 -8.90 -12.94
CA GLY A 72 -6.33 -8.84 -12.95
C GLY A 72 -6.97 -8.53 -11.59
N ALA A 73 -6.17 -8.35 -10.53
CA ALA A 73 -6.70 -8.06 -9.21
C ALA A 73 -7.48 -6.74 -9.19
N ARG A 74 -8.65 -6.77 -8.54
CA ARG A 74 -9.40 -5.56 -8.17
C ARG A 74 -9.48 -5.49 -6.66
N PHE A 75 -9.30 -4.30 -6.12
CA PHE A 75 -9.16 -4.13 -4.69
C PHE A 75 -9.55 -2.74 -4.20
N PHE A 76 -10.03 -2.71 -2.96
CA PHE A 76 -10.47 -1.54 -2.24
C PHE A 76 -10.03 -1.71 -0.78
N PHE A 77 -9.13 -0.86 -0.30
CA PHE A 77 -8.67 -0.92 1.09
C PHE A 77 -9.66 -0.20 2.00
N ALA A 78 -10.53 -0.94 2.69
CA ALA A 78 -11.46 -0.36 3.66
C ALA A 78 -10.94 -0.49 5.10
N GLY A 79 -11.19 0.50 5.94
CA GLY A 79 -10.81 0.45 7.36
C GLY A 79 -11.39 -0.76 8.11
N GLN A 80 -12.60 -1.19 7.72
CA GLN A 80 -13.28 -2.36 8.28
C GLN A 80 -12.75 -3.68 7.73
N GLY A 81 -12.04 -3.70 6.59
CA GLY A 81 -11.68 -4.89 5.82
C GLY A 81 -11.16 -4.55 4.44
N ASP A 82 -10.04 -5.15 4.05
CA ASP A 82 -9.58 -5.03 2.67
C ASP A 82 -10.57 -5.84 1.80
N TRP A 83 -11.25 -5.18 0.86
CA TRP A 83 -12.28 -5.74 0.00
C TRP A 83 -11.71 -5.97 -1.39
N MET A 84 -11.58 -7.23 -1.82
CA MET A 84 -10.76 -7.60 -2.98
C MET A 84 -11.31 -8.80 -3.73
N THR A 85 -10.84 -9.01 -4.96
CA THR A 85 -11.06 -10.27 -5.71
C THR A 85 -10.31 -11.44 -5.08
N ALA A 86 -10.73 -12.68 -5.38
CA ALA A 86 -10.01 -13.86 -4.93
C ALA A 86 -8.58 -13.86 -5.49
N ASN A 87 -7.61 -14.31 -4.70
CA ASN A 87 -6.18 -14.29 -5.08
C ASN A 87 -5.68 -12.91 -5.53
N ALA A 88 -6.13 -11.83 -4.89
CA ALA A 88 -5.79 -10.47 -5.30
C ALA A 88 -4.31 -10.14 -5.12
N GLY A 89 -3.56 -10.84 -4.26
CA GLY A 89 -2.14 -10.57 -4.11
C GLY A 89 -1.54 -11.00 -2.78
N ILE A 90 -0.43 -10.35 -2.42
CA ILE A 90 0.33 -10.62 -1.20
C ILE A 90 0.62 -9.29 -0.50
N VAL A 91 0.43 -9.25 0.81
CA VAL A 91 0.91 -8.16 1.66
C VAL A 91 2.25 -8.56 2.28
N ALA A 92 3.27 -7.73 2.07
CA ALA A 92 4.48 -7.76 2.88
C ALA A 92 4.37 -6.71 4.00
N ARG A 93 4.84 -7.06 5.20
CA ARG A 93 4.85 -6.15 6.34
C ARG A 93 6.26 -5.69 6.65
N THR A 94 6.43 -4.39 6.91
CA THR A 94 7.69 -3.84 7.40
C THR A 94 7.50 -3.11 8.72
N ARG A 95 8.48 -3.20 9.63
CA ARG A 95 8.42 -2.55 10.94
C ARG A 95 9.79 -1.99 11.34
N SER A 96 9.80 -0.93 12.14
CA SER A 96 11.02 -0.23 12.56
C SER A 96 11.74 -0.88 13.74
N ASP A 97 11.06 -1.71 14.52
CA ASP A 97 11.63 -2.36 15.71
C ASP A 97 12.20 -3.76 15.44
N ILE A 98 12.21 -4.21 14.18
CA ILE A 98 12.94 -5.42 13.79
C ILE A 98 14.41 -5.25 14.16
N ALA A 99 14.98 -6.25 14.84
CA ALA A 99 16.38 -6.23 15.24
C ALA A 99 17.29 -6.12 14.01
N VAL A 100 18.29 -5.24 14.09
CA VAL A 100 19.28 -5.08 13.02
C VAL A 100 20.42 -6.03 13.33
N GLU A 101 20.76 -6.87 12.35
CA GLU A 101 21.88 -7.80 12.45
C GLU A 101 23.16 -7.08 12.02
N SER A 102 24.24 -7.24 12.79
CA SER A 102 25.57 -6.73 12.43
C SER A 102 26.14 -7.51 11.23
N GLY A 103 26.93 -6.84 10.40
CA GLY A 103 27.46 -7.40 9.17
C GLY A 103 28.78 -6.76 8.76
N TYR A 104 29.11 -6.83 7.47
CA TYR A 104 30.38 -6.30 6.97
C TYR A 104 30.47 -4.76 6.98
N LYS A 105 29.32 -4.07 7.05
CA LYS A 105 29.24 -2.61 7.14
C LYS A 105 28.05 -2.21 8.00
N ASP A 106 28.35 -1.61 9.14
CA ASP A 106 27.40 -1.23 10.17
C ASP A 106 27.36 0.28 10.35
N VAL A 107 26.15 0.79 10.64
CA VAL A 107 25.90 2.21 10.92
C VAL A 107 25.25 2.31 12.29
N PHE A 108 25.93 3.00 13.19
CA PHE A 108 25.50 3.20 14.57
C PHE A 108 25.10 4.66 14.80
N ASN A 109 24.04 4.87 15.59
CA ASN A 109 23.64 6.22 16.01
C ASN A 109 24.63 6.83 17.02
N ALA A 110 24.27 7.98 17.58
CA ALA A 110 25.04 8.66 18.61
C ALA A 110 25.11 7.88 19.93
N ALA A 111 24.09 7.08 20.24
CA ALA A 111 23.99 6.27 21.45
C ALA A 111 24.71 4.90 21.33
N GLY A 112 25.31 4.59 20.17
CA GLY A 112 25.98 3.32 19.92
C GLY A 112 25.04 2.18 19.52
N GLU A 113 23.78 2.47 19.23
CA GLU A 113 22.82 1.47 18.75
C GLU A 113 23.00 1.23 17.25
N LEU A 114 22.95 -0.04 16.84
CA LEU A 114 23.02 -0.43 15.43
C LEU A 114 21.70 -0.08 14.73
N ILE A 115 21.74 0.90 13.83
CA ILE A 115 20.55 1.41 13.12
C ILE A 115 20.40 0.76 11.74
N TRP A 116 21.51 0.43 11.09
CA TRP A 116 21.53 -0.19 9.77
C TRP A 116 22.78 -1.05 9.59
N SER A 117 22.63 -2.13 8.83
CA SER A 117 23.76 -2.93 8.36
C SER A 117 23.53 -3.36 6.91
N ALA A 118 24.61 -3.57 6.17
CA ALA A 118 24.54 -4.04 4.79
C ALA A 118 23.87 -5.41 4.64
N VAL A 119 23.95 -6.28 5.65
CA VAL A 119 23.21 -7.57 5.68
C VAL A 119 21.70 -7.33 5.68
N MET A 120 21.24 -6.23 6.28
CA MET A 120 19.83 -5.89 6.37
C MET A 120 19.30 -5.16 5.13
N ALA A 121 20.17 -4.76 4.19
CA ALA A 121 19.78 -4.00 3.00
C ALA A 121 18.77 -4.73 2.10
N ALA A 122 18.77 -6.06 2.12
CA ALA A 122 17.84 -6.88 1.35
C ALA A 122 16.43 -6.96 2.00
N LYS A 123 16.33 -6.61 3.29
CA LYS A 123 15.08 -6.55 4.05
C LYS A 123 14.40 -5.18 3.97
N ILE A 124 14.95 -4.20 3.26
CA ILE A 124 14.38 -2.83 3.16
C ILE A 124 13.65 -2.66 1.81
N PRO A 125 12.41 -2.10 1.79
CA PRO A 125 11.75 -1.71 0.55
C PRO A 125 12.57 -0.69 -0.24
N ARG A 126 12.81 -0.94 -1.52
CA ARG A 126 13.48 0.00 -2.42
C ARG A 126 12.43 0.74 -3.23
N ILE A 127 12.21 2.00 -2.89
CA ILE A 127 11.25 2.85 -3.60
C ILE A 127 11.70 3.01 -5.04
N LEU A 128 10.82 2.65 -5.98
CA LEU A 128 11.04 2.80 -7.42
C LEU A 128 10.41 4.09 -7.94
N GLY A 129 9.37 4.56 -7.27
CA GLY A 129 8.66 5.78 -7.64
C GLY A 129 7.39 5.94 -6.82
N PHE A 130 6.49 6.77 -7.33
CA PHE A 130 5.20 7.03 -6.69
C PHE A 130 4.08 6.91 -7.71
N PHE A 131 2.98 6.29 -7.29
CA PHE A 131 1.69 6.39 -7.96
C PHE A 131 1.09 7.75 -7.59
N ASP A 132 1.06 8.67 -8.54
CA ASP A 132 0.92 10.11 -8.26
C ASP A 132 -0.33 10.66 -8.95
N ILE A 133 -1.46 10.65 -8.25
CA ILE A 133 -2.70 11.27 -8.72
C ILE A 133 -2.52 12.79 -8.55
N PRO A 134 -2.56 13.57 -9.64
CA PRO A 134 -2.29 15.00 -9.55
C PRO A 134 -3.42 15.74 -8.83
N ALA A 135 -3.07 16.89 -8.24
CA ALA A 135 -4.05 17.81 -7.70
C ALA A 135 -5.07 18.21 -8.78
N ASN A 136 -6.32 18.36 -8.35
CA ASN A 136 -7.51 18.68 -9.14
C ASN A 136 -7.95 17.61 -10.15
N TYR A 137 -7.27 16.45 -10.25
CA TYR A 137 -7.75 15.34 -11.07
C TYR A 137 -9.14 14.89 -10.62
N ASP A 138 -10.02 14.57 -11.57
CA ASP A 138 -11.43 14.25 -11.26
C ASP A 138 -11.66 12.74 -11.07
N LEU A 139 -11.16 12.17 -9.96
CA LEU A 139 -11.32 10.75 -9.68
C LEU A 139 -12.78 10.31 -9.43
N ASP A 140 -13.71 11.23 -9.16
CA ASP A 140 -15.12 10.89 -9.01
C ASP A 140 -15.71 10.37 -10.35
N ASN A 141 -15.28 10.95 -11.48
CA ASN A 141 -15.88 10.70 -12.80
C ASN A 141 -14.90 10.09 -13.83
N ALA A 142 -13.63 9.94 -13.48
CA ALA A 142 -12.59 9.46 -14.39
C ALA A 142 -11.64 8.44 -13.74
N VAL A 143 -11.11 7.54 -14.58
CA VAL A 143 -10.08 6.59 -14.20
C VAL A 143 -8.69 7.20 -14.39
N TYR A 144 -7.94 7.28 -13.29
CA TYR A 144 -6.51 7.54 -13.35
C TYR A 144 -5.74 6.24 -13.57
N SER A 145 -4.71 6.26 -14.42
CA SER A 145 -3.89 5.07 -14.73
C SER A 145 -2.41 5.45 -14.77
N GLN A 146 -1.56 4.61 -14.19
CA GLN A 146 -0.12 4.77 -14.24
C GLN A 146 0.57 3.41 -14.31
N ASN A 147 1.59 3.28 -15.17
CA ASN A 147 2.47 2.12 -15.16
C ASN A 147 3.35 2.15 -13.91
N ILE A 148 3.27 1.11 -13.09
CA ILE A 148 4.11 0.92 -11.91
C ILE A 148 5.06 -0.27 -12.07
N GLY A 149 4.94 -1.02 -13.17
CA GLY A 149 5.66 -2.25 -13.44
C GLY A 149 4.97 -3.48 -12.87
N THR A 150 5.49 -4.65 -13.22
CA THR A 150 5.10 -5.93 -12.62
C THR A 150 5.94 -6.20 -11.38
N ASN A 151 5.42 -7.01 -10.45
CA ASN A 151 6.11 -7.40 -9.21
C ASN A 151 6.46 -6.25 -8.26
N THR A 152 5.71 -5.15 -8.31
CA THR A 152 5.88 -4.02 -7.40
C THR A 152 4.89 -4.05 -6.25
N TYR A 153 5.35 -3.60 -5.09
CA TYR A 153 4.57 -3.44 -3.89
C TYR A 153 4.15 -1.98 -3.72
N LEU A 154 2.85 -1.74 -3.56
CA LEU A 154 2.27 -0.44 -3.22
C LEU A 154 2.22 -0.27 -1.71
N LEU A 155 2.63 0.88 -1.16
CA LEU A 155 2.50 1.17 0.26
C LEU A 155 1.03 1.46 0.62
N SER A 156 0.24 0.41 0.89
CA SER A 156 -1.18 0.56 1.20
C SER A 156 -1.41 1.28 2.53
N SER A 157 -0.45 1.27 3.45
CA SER A 157 -0.54 2.07 4.69
C SER A 157 -0.43 3.58 4.48
N ALA A 158 0.05 4.05 3.32
CA ALA A 158 0.06 5.48 2.98
C ALA A 158 -1.27 5.95 2.36
N LEU A 159 -2.19 5.03 2.10
CA LEU A 159 -3.52 5.37 1.61
C LEU A 159 -4.39 5.93 2.73
N ALA A 160 -5.20 6.92 2.39
CA ALA A 160 -6.42 7.17 3.14
C ALA A 160 -7.36 5.99 2.90
N TYR A 161 -7.48 5.12 3.90
CA TYR A 161 -8.38 3.97 3.83
C TYR A 161 -9.79 4.44 3.50
N GLY A 162 -10.42 3.74 2.57
CA GLY A 162 -11.84 3.88 2.33
C GLY A 162 -12.65 3.28 3.47
N ASN A 163 -13.96 3.32 3.32
CA ASN A 163 -14.89 2.70 4.24
C ASN A 163 -16.03 2.04 3.46
N ILE A 164 -16.53 0.94 4.01
CA ILE A 164 -17.74 0.26 3.58
C ILE A 164 -18.56 0.01 4.84
N PHE A 165 -19.82 0.45 4.85
CA PHE A 165 -20.71 0.33 5.99
C PHE A 165 -22.14 0.09 5.52
N ASP A 166 -22.90 -0.69 6.29
CA ASP A 166 -24.34 -0.83 6.12
C ASP A 166 -25.05 -0.62 7.46
N ASP A 167 -26.33 -0.24 7.39
CA ASP A 167 -27.18 -0.02 8.57
C ASP A 167 -27.85 -1.31 9.08
N GLY A 168 -27.36 -2.50 8.67
CA GLY A 168 -28.06 -3.77 8.91
C GLY A 168 -29.39 -3.91 8.15
N GLY A 169 -29.66 -3.01 7.19
CA GLY A 169 -30.84 -2.99 6.33
C GLY A 169 -30.48 -2.82 4.85
N THR A 170 -31.25 -2.02 4.11
CA THR A 170 -31.10 -1.84 2.66
C THR A 170 -30.06 -0.81 2.23
N ASN A 171 -29.50 -0.01 3.16
CA ASN A 171 -28.60 1.08 2.80
C ASN A 171 -27.14 0.73 3.05
N THR A 172 -26.39 0.58 1.96
CA THR A 172 -24.93 0.53 1.99
C THR A 172 -24.34 1.89 1.65
N GLY A 173 -23.45 2.39 2.49
CA GLY A 173 -22.58 3.52 2.23
C GLY A 173 -21.13 3.09 2.04
N TYR A 174 -20.44 3.70 1.09
CA TYR A 174 -19.01 3.47 0.88
C TYR A 174 -18.34 4.72 0.32
N SER A 175 -17.04 4.86 0.57
CA SER A 175 -16.21 5.93 0.01
C SER A 175 -14.75 5.49 -0.01
N GLY A 176 -14.06 5.65 -1.13
CA GLY A 176 -12.62 5.41 -1.21
C GLY A 176 -12.13 5.11 -2.62
N ILE A 177 -10.87 4.71 -2.72
CA ILE A 177 -10.24 4.42 -4.01
C ILE A 177 -10.44 2.94 -4.36
N TYR A 178 -11.10 2.71 -5.50
CA TYR A 178 -11.20 1.40 -6.14
C TYR A 178 -10.05 1.24 -7.13
N PHE A 179 -9.27 0.17 -6.97
CA PHE A 179 -8.13 -0.14 -7.82
C PHE A 179 -8.38 -1.33 -8.73
N ARG A 180 -7.73 -1.32 -9.88
CA ARG A 180 -7.55 -2.47 -10.77
C ARG A 180 -6.10 -2.52 -11.24
N PHE A 181 -5.51 -3.71 -11.21
CA PHE A 181 -4.16 -3.93 -11.72
C PHE A 181 -4.20 -4.83 -12.95
N SER A 182 -3.53 -4.41 -14.03
CA SER A 182 -3.36 -5.25 -15.22
C SER A 182 -2.14 -4.83 -16.04
N GLY A 183 -1.32 -5.80 -16.45
CA GLY A 183 -0.19 -5.58 -17.35
C GLY A 183 0.86 -4.62 -16.81
N GLY A 184 1.04 -4.56 -15.49
CA GLY A 184 1.94 -3.58 -14.84
C GLY A 184 1.36 -2.17 -14.71
N VAL A 185 0.11 -1.96 -15.13
CA VAL A 185 -0.63 -0.70 -14.97
C VAL A 185 -1.54 -0.80 -13.77
N LEU A 186 -1.38 0.14 -12.84
CA LEU A 186 -2.34 0.37 -11.77
C LEU A 186 -3.32 1.43 -12.22
N GLN A 187 -4.60 1.11 -12.11
CA GLN A 187 -5.71 2.01 -12.42
C GLN A 187 -6.52 2.25 -11.17
N CYS A 188 -7.10 3.43 -11.04
CA CYS A 188 -7.96 3.75 -9.91
C CYS A 188 -9.07 4.74 -10.26
N GLN A 189 -10.17 4.65 -9.51
CA GLN A 189 -11.27 5.60 -9.51
C GLN A 189 -11.74 5.79 -8.07
N TRP A 190 -12.22 6.98 -7.72
CA TRP A 190 -12.94 7.16 -6.46
C TRP A 190 -14.37 6.65 -6.59
N VAL A 191 -14.79 5.84 -5.64
CA VAL A 191 -16.17 5.33 -5.56
C VAL A 191 -16.80 5.85 -4.29
N SER A 192 -17.99 6.41 -4.39
CA SER A 192 -18.72 6.92 -3.23
C SER A 192 -20.23 6.72 -3.36
N LYS A 193 -20.87 6.36 -2.25
CA LYS A 193 -22.33 6.33 -2.08
C LYS A 193 -22.65 6.69 -0.64
N LEU A 194 -23.53 7.67 -0.44
CA LEU A 194 -23.98 8.17 0.88
C LEU A 194 -22.82 8.61 1.81
N GLN A 195 -21.66 8.93 1.24
CA GLN A 195 -20.43 9.29 1.95
C GLN A 195 -19.61 10.27 1.10
N ASN A 196 -18.46 10.73 1.62
CA ASN A 196 -17.64 11.77 1.01
C ASN A 196 -17.15 11.40 -0.40
N THR A 197 -17.04 12.40 -1.26
CA THR A 197 -16.51 12.26 -2.62
C THR A 197 -15.02 12.56 -2.64
N TRP A 198 -14.36 12.29 -3.76
CA TRP A 198 -12.99 12.73 -3.98
C TRP A 198 -12.91 14.26 -3.98
N ALA A 199 -13.88 14.91 -4.63
CA ALA A 199 -14.00 16.36 -4.66
C ALA A 199 -14.04 17.01 -3.27
N SER A 200 -14.71 16.39 -2.30
CA SER A 200 -14.80 16.90 -0.92
C SER A 200 -13.67 16.46 0.00
N SER A 201 -12.69 15.70 -0.51
CA SER A 201 -11.60 15.13 0.29
C SER A 201 -10.23 15.54 -0.27
N PHE A 202 -9.70 14.78 -1.21
CA PHE A 202 -8.31 14.88 -1.66
C PHE A 202 -8.15 15.61 -2.99
N LYS A 203 -9.24 15.91 -3.71
CA LYS A 203 -9.16 16.58 -5.03
C LYS A 203 -8.26 17.82 -5.04
N PRO A 204 -8.30 18.75 -4.07
CA PRO A 204 -7.41 19.91 -4.10
C PRO A 204 -5.92 19.58 -3.95
N TYR A 205 -5.58 18.42 -3.38
CA TYR A 205 -4.21 18.04 -3.00
C TYR A 205 -3.60 16.99 -3.91
N GLY A 206 -4.42 16.12 -4.49
CA GLY A 206 -3.94 14.88 -5.12
C GLY A 206 -3.58 13.81 -4.09
N LEU A 207 -2.97 12.72 -4.56
CA LEU A 207 -2.51 11.64 -3.70
C LEU A 207 -1.26 11.01 -4.28
N ARG A 208 -0.24 10.82 -3.42
CA ARG A 208 1.03 10.23 -3.80
C ARG A 208 1.31 8.99 -2.96
N ILE A 209 1.44 7.83 -3.61
CA ILE A 209 1.63 6.55 -2.93
C ILE A 209 2.96 5.93 -3.39
N PRO A 210 3.91 5.64 -2.48
CA PRO A 210 5.13 4.96 -2.86
C PRO A 210 4.86 3.55 -3.40
N TYR A 211 5.58 3.17 -4.47
CA TYR A 211 5.71 1.78 -4.87
C TYR A 211 7.18 1.36 -4.89
N ALA A 212 7.42 0.09 -4.60
CA ALA A 212 8.74 -0.44 -4.30
C ALA A 212 8.92 -1.89 -4.74
N ILE A 213 10.16 -2.34 -4.73
CA ILE A 213 10.49 -3.77 -4.67
C ILE A 213 10.98 -4.11 -3.26
N LEU A 214 10.69 -5.34 -2.81
CA LEU A 214 11.30 -5.92 -1.63
C LEU A 214 12.30 -6.98 -2.11
N PRO A 215 13.63 -6.74 -2.05
CA PRO A 215 14.63 -7.58 -2.72
C PRO A 215 14.58 -9.07 -2.35
N ASN A 216 14.13 -9.40 -1.14
CA ASN A 216 14.01 -10.78 -0.68
C ASN A 216 12.73 -11.50 -1.16
N LEU A 217 11.83 -10.80 -1.85
CA LEU A 217 10.51 -11.29 -2.27
C LEU A 217 10.23 -11.12 -3.78
N THR A 218 11.25 -10.69 -4.53
CA THR A 218 11.21 -10.55 -5.99
C THR A 218 11.43 -11.86 -6.69
#